data_AF-A0A8C5BNZ9-F1
#
_entry.id   AF-A0A8C5BNZ9-F1
#
_cell.length_a   1.000
_cell.length_b   1.000
_cell.length_c   1.000
_cell.angle_alpha   90.00
_cell.angle_beta   90.00
_cell.angle_gamma   90.00
#
_symmetry.space_group_name_H-M   'P 1'
#
loop_
_entity.id
_entity.type
_entity.pdbx_description
1 polymer ?
#
loop_
_entity_poly.entity_id
_entity_poly.type
_entity_poly.pdbx_seq_one_letter_code
_entity_poly.pdbx_strand_id
1 'polypeptide(L)'
;GKPSLLGEERGVVLAPDGTTVALAPLLLGIEAGLRAREAEVGAETEQEGGASGVAAFGVFPLTLGRSLGLSFLSLQDFSADLRLGPGGCWDSVEQPRVFRLSRTPTLATDALINGGMDGAILGTALGNLSRAAPPPPPTRLSATLRGYYGYVLSEDRGLEELRGHASAKRRQSSRSLLEPLDPESPPTQGGESHFYLPVPGPLTLRLGSSLCADCPPIISRCQWGAEVIRGTHSPLSPPLPYLYIHHTYQPSTPCLSFPACSRDMRAMQRFHQDERGWKDIGYSFVVGSDGYVYEGRGWHNRGAHTRDRNTVGYGVAIIGNYISTLPSRYSMDLLRHRLVQCAVDGGRLAVNYTLLGHRQVVNTSCPGDAFYSEISTWDRFGK
;
A
#
# COMPACT_ATOMS: atom_id res chain seq x y z
N GLY A 1 -14.69 4.50 -18.74
CA GLY A 1 -15.86 4.96 -17.98
C GLY A 1 -15.50 4.99 -16.51
N LYS A 2 -16.14 5.83 -15.69
CA LYS A 2 -16.02 5.71 -14.24
C LYS A 2 -16.38 4.26 -13.85
N PRO A 3 -15.61 3.55 -13.02
CA PRO A 3 -16.03 2.26 -12.52
C PRO A 3 -17.42 2.42 -11.89
N SER A 4 -18.32 1.47 -12.13
CA SER A 4 -19.60 1.42 -11.41
C SER A 4 -19.29 1.13 -9.95
N LEU A 5 -19.13 2.18 -9.15
CA LEU A 5 -18.87 2.05 -7.72
C LEU A 5 -20.14 1.48 -7.07
N LEU A 6 -20.01 0.38 -6.35
CA LEU A 6 -21.12 -0.43 -5.83
C LEU A 6 -21.19 -0.31 -4.31
N GLY A 7 -22.18 0.41 -3.81
CA GLY A 7 -22.42 0.53 -2.37
C GLY A 7 -21.51 1.53 -1.66
N GLU A 8 -22.06 2.13 -0.60
CA GLU A 8 -21.34 3.04 0.30
C GLU A 8 -20.95 2.28 1.56
N GLU A 9 -19.68 2.33 1.95
CA GLU A 9 -19.22 1.81 3.24
C GLU A 9 -19.28 2.95 4.26
N ARG A 10 -20.03 2.74 5.34
CA ARG A 10 -20.18 3.72 6.42
C ARG A 10 -19.23 3.41 7.57
N GLY A 11 -18.87 4.44 8.34
CA GLY A 11 -17.98 4.27 9.50
C GLY A 11 -16.50 4.08 9.12
N VAL A 12 -16.14 4.40 7.88
CA VAL A 12 -14.76 4.43 7.40
C VAL A 12 -14.21 5.85 7.38
N VAL A 13 -12.89 5.99 7.45
CA VAL A 13 -12.17 7.28 7.48
C VAL A 13 -10.94 7.21 6.57
N LEU A 14 -10.69 8.28 5.83
CA LEU A 14 -9.43 8.49 5.12
C LEU A 14 -8.37 9.00 6.11
N ALA A 15 -7.39 8.17 6.40
CA ALA A 15 -6.26 8.50 7.25
C ALA A 15 -5.25 9.41 6.51
N PRO A 16 -4.45 10.23 7.23
CA PRO A 16 -3.49 11.14 6.60
C PRO A 16 -2.42 10.48 5.71
N ASP A 17 -2.11 9.21 5.95
CA ASP A 17 -1.21 8.41 5.10
C ASP A 17 -1.88 7.84 3.85
N GLY A 18 -3.14 8.18 3.58
CA GLY A 18 -3.91 7.71 2.42
C GLY A 18 -4.68 6.40 2.64
N THR A 19 -4.59 5.80 3.83
CA THR A 19 -5.33 4.57 4.14
C THR A 19 -6.81 4.84 4.36
N THR A 20 -7.69 4.00 3.81
CA THR A 20 -9.07 3.91 4.32
C THR A 20 -9.16 2.88 5.43
N VAL A 21 -9.67 3.28 6.60
CA VAL A 21 -9.83 2.41 7.79
C VAL A 21 -11.25 2.47 8.34
N ALA A 22 -11.79 1.32 8.72
CA ALA A 22 -13.07 1.24 9.42
C ALA A 22 -12.87 1.51 10.92
N LEU A 23 -13.60 2.50 11.44
CA LEU A 23 -13.42 2.99 12.81
C LEU A 23 -13.88 1.99 13.87
N ALA A 24 -15.00 1.29 13.63
CA ALA A 24 -15.52 0.31 14.58
C ALA A 24 -14.53 -0.85 14.86
N PRO A 25 -14.02 -1.59 13.85
CA PRO A 25 -13.04 -2.64 14.12
C PRO A 25 -11.71 -2.08 14.64
N LEU A 26 -11.32 -0.87 14.26
CA LEU A 26 -10.15 -0.19 14.85
C LEU A 26 -10.29 0.00 16.36
N LEU A 27 -11.40 0.56 16.82
CA LEU A 27 -11.63 0.81 18.25
C LEU A 27 -11.80 -0.50 19.03
N LEU A 28 -12.50 -1.49 18.47
CA LEU A 28 -12.65 -2.81 19.08
C LEU A 28 -11.29 -3.53 19.23
N GLY A 29 -10.40 -3.41 18.24
CA GLY A 29 -9.07 -3.99 18.33
C GLY A 29 -8.20 -3.30 19.40
N ILE A 30 -8.30 -1.96 19.52
CA ILE A 30 -7.61 -1.21 20.57
C ILE A 30 -8.09 -1.66 21.94
N GLU A 31 -9.41 -1.70 22.14
CA GLU A 31 -10.03 -2.16 23.38
C GLU A 31 -9.63 -3.60 23.72
N ALA A 32 -9.68 -4.51 22.75
CA ALA A 32 -9.29 -5.90 22.96
C ALA A 32 -7.84 -6.02 23.42
N GLY A 33 -6.90 -5.29 22.79
CA GLY A 33 -5.49 -5.31 23.19
C GLY A 33 -5.22 -4.71 24.57
N LEU A 34 -6.01 -3.70 24.98
CA LEU A 34 -5.94 -3.14 26.33
C LEU A 34 -6.49 -4.10 27.40
N ARG A 35 -7.66 -4.71 27.13
CA ARG A 35 -8.35 -5.62 28.07
C ARG A 35 -7.70 -6.99 28.21
N ALA A 36 -7.06 -7.49 27.15
CA ALA A 36 -6.31 -8.74 27.16
C ALA A 36 -5.34 -8.79 28.36
N ARG A 37 -4.82 -7.62 28.75
CA ARG A 37 -3.92 -7.47 29.89
C ARG A 37 -4.59 -7.30 31.26
N GLU A 38 -5.80 -6.72 31.35
CA GLU A 38 -6.54 -6.65 32.64
C GLU A 38 -6.79 -8.05 33.20
N ALA A 39 -7.04 -9.02 32.32
CA ALA A 39 -7.21 -10.42 32.69
C ALA A 39 -5.91 -11.12 33.11
N GLU A 40 -4.74 -10.71 32.60
CA GLU A 40 -3.43 -11.23 33.03
C GLU A 40 -3.03 -10.71 34.41
N VAL A 41 -3.28 -9.42 34.69
CA VAL A 41 -2.96 -8.81 36.01
C VAL A 41 -3.91 -9.32 37.11
N GLY A 42 -5.19 -9.55 36.80
CA GLY A 42 -6.15 -10.14 37.75
C GLY A 42 -5.84 -11.59 38.12
N ALA A 43 -5.28 -12.37 37.20
CA ALA A 43 -4.89 -13.76 37.42
C ALA A 43 -3.67 -13.93 38.36
N GLU A 44 -2.85 -12.89 38.54
CA GLU A 44 -1.75 -12.91 39.52
C GLU A 44 -2.23 -12.60 40.96
N THR A 45 -3.45 -12.07 41.12
CA THR A 45 -4.03 -11.69 42.42
C THR A 45 -5.13 -12.60 42.95
N GLU A 46 -5.70 -13.49 42.14
CA GLU A 46 -6.78 -14.40 42.56
C GLU A 46 -6.29 -15.85 42.68
N GLN A 47 -5.68 -16.14 43.82
CA GLN A 47 -5.48 -17.49 44.30
C GLN A 47 -6.49 -17.77 45.43
N GLU A 48 -7.79 -17.76 45.13
CA GLU A 48 -8.83 -18.51 45.87
C GLU A 48 -10.23 -18.33 45.23
N GLY A 49 -10.66 -19.35 44.49
CA GLY A 49 -12.08 -19.74 44.32
C GLY A 49 -13.07 -18.75 43.69
N GLY A 50 -13.22 -18.79 42.35
CA GLY A 50 -14.45 -18.31 41.70
C GLY A 50 -14.30 -17.98 40.22
N ALA A 51 -14.89 -18.83 39.35
CA ALA A 51 -15.12 -18.61 37.92
C ALA A 51 -13.92 -18.08 37.09
N SER A 52 -13.19 -19.00 36.47
CA SER A 52 -12.23 -18.77 35.38
C SER A 52 -12.83 -17.89 34.27
N GLY A 53 -12.67 -16.58 34.40
CA GLY A 53 -12.84 -15.64 33.29
C GLY A 53 -11.75 -15.92 32.29
N VAL A 54 -12.06 -16.72 31.26
CA VAL A 54 -11.15 -16.95 30.13
C VAL A 54 -10.78 -15.57 29.60
N ALA A 55 -9.52 -15.16 29.81
CA ALA A 55 -9.00 -13.93 29.26
C ALA A 55 -9.39 -13.91 27.79
N ALA A 56 -10.12 -12.88 27.35
CA ALA A 56 -10.55 -12.72 25.95
C ALA A 56 -9.37 -12.45 25.00
N PHE A 57 -8.17 -12.91 25.36
CA PHE A 57 -6.98 -12.95 24.56
C PHE A 57 -7.28 -13.73 23.29
N GLY A 58 -7.11 -13.06 22.15
CA GLY A 58 -7.29 -13.69 20.84
C GLY A 58 -8.72 -13.72 20.31
N VAL A 59 -9.77 -13.41 21.07
CA VAL A 59 -11.16 -13.45 20.53
C VAL A 59 -11.33 -12.46 19.38
N PHE A 60 -10.81 -11.24 19.51
CA PHE A 60 -10.89 -10.24 18.43
C PHE A 60 -10.03 -10.61 17.19
N PRO A 61 -8.75 -10.99 17.34
CA PRO A 61 -8.00 -11.57 16.22
C PRO A 61 -8.70 -12.78 15.56
N LEU A 62 -9.35 -13.65 16.35
CA LEU A 62 -10.12 -14.79 15.83
C LEU A 62 -11.36 -14.36 15.04
N THR A 63 -12.07 -13.30 15.45
CA THR A 63 -13.21 -12.79 14.66
C THR A 63 -12.76 -12.16 13.36
N LEU A 64 -11.63 -11.44 13.34
CA LEU A 64 -11.03 -10.96 12.09
C LEU A 64 -10.62 -12.13 11.18
N GLY A 65 -9.94 -13.14 11.73
CA GLY A 65 -9.56 -14.35 11.02
C GLY A 65 -10.78 -15.10 10.45
N ARG A 66 -11.88 -15.17 11.21
CA ARG A 66 -13.14 -15.75 10.76
C ARG A 66 -13.72 -14.97 9.59
N SER A 67 -13.76 -13.64 9.65
CA SER A 67 -14.28 -12.81 8.54
C SER A 67 -13.45 -12.99 7.27
N LEU A 68 -12.12 -13.03 7.40
CA LEU A 68 -11.21 -13.32 6.29
C LEU A 68 -11.47 -14.71 5.69
N GLY A 69 -11.52 -15.75 6.53
CA GLY A 69 -11.77 -17.12 6.09
C GLY A 69 -13.13 -17.29 5.42
N LEU A 70 -14.18 -16.70 5.98
CA LEU A 70 -15.52 -16.73 5.40
C LEU A 70 -15.60 -15.96 4.09
N SER A 71 -14.93 -14.80 3.98
CA SER A 71 -14.84 -14.07 2.72
C SER A 71 -14.22 -14.95 1.63
N PHE A 72 -13.09 -15.60 1.95
CA PHE A 72 -12.39 -16.46 1.02
C PHE A 72 -13.22 -17.68 0.59
N LEU A 73 -13.91 -18.33 1.54
CA LEU A 73 -14.76 -19.49 1.27
C LEU A 73 -16.01 -19.12 0.46
N SER A 74 -16.68 -18.02 0.81
CA SER A 74 -17.90 -17.57 0.12
C SER A 74 -17.67 -17.18 -1.34
N LEU A 75 -16.43 -16.88 -1.70
CA LEU A 75 -16.00 -16.44 -3.03
C LEU A 75 -15.04 -17.42 -3.68
N GLN A 76 -15.03 -18.69 -3.24
CA GLN A 76 -14.12 -19.72 -3.75
C GLN A 76 -14.24 -19.96 -5.26
N ASP A 77 -15.39 -19.66 -5.86
CA ASP A 77 -15.64 -19.79 -7.30
C ASP A 77 -15.09 -18.60 -8.11
N PHE A 78 -14.65 -17.53 -7.45
CA PHE A 78 -14.03 -16.36 -8.07
C PHE A 78 -12.51 -16.46 -8.03
N SER A 79 -11.83 -15.66 -8.85
CA SER A 79 -10.37 -15.52 -8.83
C SER A 79 -9.87 -14.98 -7.48
N ALA A 80 -8.66 -15.37 -7.07
CA ALA A 80 -8.12 -15.07 -5.74
C ALA A 80 -8.10 -13.57 -5.40
N ASP A 81 -7.85 -12.71 -6.40
CA ASP A 81 -7.87 -11.24 -6.31
C ASP A 81 -9.25 -10.66 -6.00
N LEU A 82 -10.33 -11.42 -6.23
CA LEU A 82 -11.70 -11.02 -5.93
C LEU A 82 -12.19 -11.56 -4.58
N ARG A 83 -11.46 -12.49 -3.95
CA ARG A 83 -11.87 -13.16 -2.70
C ARG A 83 -11.69 -12.31 -1.44
N LEU A 84 -10.81 -11.31 -1.49
CA LEU A 84 -10.51 -10.38 -0.39
C LEU A 84 -10.69 -8.94 -0.82
N GLY A 85 -11.17 -8.08 0.07
CA GLY A 85 -11.49 -6.68 -0.19
C GLY A 85 -12.97 -6.46 -0.45
N PRO A 86 -13.41 -5.54 -1.31
CA PRO A 86 -12.59 -4.55 -2.00
C PRO A 86 -12.21 -3.37 -1.11
N GLY A 87 -11.29 -2.57 -1.63
CA GLY A 87 -11.18 -1.16 -1.32
C GLY A 87 -12.20 -0.32 -2.07
N GLY A 88 -11.86 0.94 -2.31
CA GLY A 88 -12.79 1.89 -2.87
C GLY A 88 -12.20 3.27 -3.04
N CYS A 89 -13.08 4.22 -3.33
CA CYS A 89 -12.72 5.59 -3.69
C CYS A 89 -13.50 6.57 -2.81
N TRP A 90 -12.82 7.61 -2.37
CA TRP A 90 -13.44 8.76 -1.74
C TRP A 90 -14.00 9.71 -2.79
N ASP A 91 -15.08 10.41 -2.44
CA ASP A 91 -15.64 11.50 -3.24
C ASP A 91 -14.71 12.71 -3.32
N SER A 92 -13.93 12.96 -2.28
CA SER A 92 -12.88 13.97 -2.24
C SER A 92 -11.71 13.49 -1.37
N VAL A 93 -10.49 13.79 -1.81
CA VAL A 93 -9.27 13.51 -1.02
C VAL A 93 -9.08 14.60 0.05
N GLU A 94 -9.44 15.84 -0.26
CA GLU A 94 -9.30 16.99 0.63
C GLU A 94 -10.41 17.06 1.68
N GLN A 95 -11.64 16.69 1.31
CA GLN A 95 -12.82 16.74 2.16
C GLN A 95 -13.63 15.44 2.03
N PRO A 96 -13.07 14.28 2.44
CA PRO A 96 -13.71 12.98 2.30
C PRO A 96 -15.03 12.94 3.08
N ARG A 97 -16.14 12.61 2.40
CA ARG A 97 -17.47 12.44 3.02
C ARG A 97 -18.08 11.08 2.71
N VAL A 98 -17.88 10.58 1.50
CA VAL A 98 -18.49 9.34 1.04
C VAL A 98 -17.42 8.43 0.46
N PHE A 99 -17.30 7.24 1.03
CA PHE A 99 -16.46 6.16 0.49
C PHE A 99 -17.33 5.16 -0.26
N ARG A 100 -16.98 4.89 -1.51
CA ARG A 100 -17.69 3.92 -2.35
C ARG A 100 -16.78 2.80 -2.76
N LEU A 101 -17.28 1.58 -2.68
CA LEU A 101 -16.50 0.39 -3.00
C LEU A 101 -16.27 0.27 -4.51
N SER A 102 -15.10 -0.23 -4.87
CA SER A 102 -14.71 -0.39 -6.28
C SER A 102 -15.41 -1.56 -6.98
N ARG A 103 -15.96 -2.50 -6.20
CA ARG A 103 -16.72 -3.67 -6.64
C ARG A 103 -17.69 -4.10 -5.53
N THR A 104 -18.40 -5.19 -5.76
CA THR A 104 -19.32 -5.77 -4.76
C THR A 104 -18.60 -6.03 -3.43
N PRO A 105 -19.19 -5.62 -2.29
CA PRO A 105 -18.61 -5.86 -0.97
C PRO A 105 -18.43 -7.35 -0.70
N THR A 106 -17.34 -7.70 -0.02
CA THR A 106 -17.17 -9.01 0.61
C THR A 106 -17.36 -8.90 2.13
N LEU A 107 -17.26 -10.02 2.85
CA LEU A 107 -17.28 -10.03 4.32
C LEU A 107 -16.03 -9.37 4.94
N ALA A 108 -15.00 -9.10 4.15
CA ALA A 108 -13.72 -8.54 4.57
C ALA A 108 -13.27 -7.43 3.60
N THR A 109 -13.91 -6.26 3.69
CA THR A 109 -13.48 -5.04 2.97
C THR A 109 -12.07 -4.63 3.41
N ASP A 110 -11.34 -3.93 2.53
CA ASP A 110 -9.98 -3.46 2.86
C ASP A 110 -10.01 -2.55 4.09
N ALA A 111 -11.04 -1.71 4.21
CA ALA A 111 -11.20 -0.80 5.34
C ALA A 111 -11.42 -1.55 6.67
N LEU A 112 -12.24 -2.60 6.66
CA LEU A 112 -12.48 -3.45 7.82
C LEU A 112 -11.20 -4.14 8.28
N ILE A 113 -10.47 -4.74 7.34
CA ILE A 113 -9.22 -5.45 7.64
C ILE A 113 -8.14 -4.49 8.12
N ASN A 114 -7.93 -3.36 7.44
CA ASN A 114 -6.98 -2.34 7.87
C ASN A 114 -7.31 -1.84 9.28
N GLY A 115 -8.57 -1.45 9.51
CA GLY A 115 -9.03 -0.96 10.81
C GLY A 115 -8.81 -2.00 11.90
N GLY A 116 -9.26 -3.23 11.70
CA GLY A 116 -9.13 -4.31 12.68
C GLY A 116 -7.68 -4.67 13.01
N MET A 117 -6.83 -4.83 11.99
CA MET A 117 -5.41 -5.11 12.19
C MET A 117 -4.70 -3.95 12.92
N ASP A 118 -4.95 -2.72 12.50
CA ASP A 118 -4.39 -1.52 13.14
C ASP A 118 -4.84 -1.41 14.59
N GLY A 119 -6.10 -1.74 14.86
CA GLY A 119 -6.64 -1.76 16.21
C GLY A 119 -5.95 -2.76 17.11
N ALA A 120 -5.84 -4.01 16.66
CA ALA A 120 -5.19 -5.08 17.42
C ALA A 120 -3.71 -4.76 17.73
N ILE A 121 -2.98 -4.24 16.74
CA ILE A 121 -1.56 -3.88 16.89
C ILE A 121 -1.40 -2.71 17.85
N LEU A 122 -2.18 -1.64 17.67
CA LEU A 122 -2.15 -0.47 18.55
C LEU A 122 -2.58 -0.82 19.97
N GLY A 123 -3.65 -1.59 20.13
CA GLY A 123 -4.14 -2.06 21.43
C GLY A 123 -3.07 -2.82 22.19
N THR A 124 -2.40 -3.76 21.52
CA THR A 124 -1.29 -4.54 22.10
C THR A 124 -0.10 -3.65 22.48
N ALA A 125 0.28 -2.72 21.60
CA ALA A 125 1.40 -1.81 21.85
C ALA A 125 1.14 -0.85 23.02
N LEU A 126 -0.06 -0.25 23.09
CA LEU A 126 -0.50 0.59 24.20
C LEU A 126 -0.62 -0.21 25.50
N GLY A 127 -1.17 -1.42 25.38
CA GLY A 127 -1.18 -2.43 26.43
C GLY A 127 0.24 -2.58 26.99
N ASN A 128 1.25 -2.85 26.16
CA ASN A 128 2.64 -3.03 26.60
C ASN A 128 3.31 -1.78 27.17
N LEU A 129 3.06 -0.59 26.63
CA LEU A 129 3.66 0.66 27.15
C LEU A 129 3.23 0.95 28.59
N SER A 130 2.02 0.58 28.96
CA SER A 130 1.55 0.62 30.35
C SER A 130 2.30 -0.35 31.28
N ARG A 131 3.24 -1.20 30.79
CA ARG A 131 4.14 -2.05 31.61
C ARG A 131 5.38 -1.28 32.05
N ALA A 132 5.77 -0.22 31.32
CA ALA A 132 7.07 0.40 31.50
C ALA A 132 7.19 0.96 32.92
N ALA A 133 8.36 0.84 33.52
CA ALA A 133 8.67 1.40 34.84
C ALA A 133 9.72 2.50 34.67
N PRO A 134 9.38 3.79 34.91
CA PRO A 134 8.05 4.30 35.28
C PRO A 134 7.05 4.30 34.11
N PRO A 135 5.73 4.23 34.37
CA PRO A 135 4.72 4.24 33.32
C PRO A 135 4.68 5.61 32.64
N PRO A 136 4.55 5.66 31.30
CA PRO A 136 4.41 6.92 30.59
C PRO A 136 3.07 7.59 30.94
N PRO A 137 2.98 8.92 30.83
CA PRO A 137 1.73 9.64 31.06
C PRO A 137 0.63 9.18 30.09
N PRO A 138 -0.65 9.18 30.51
CA PRO A 138 -1.75 8.74 29.66
C PRO A 138 -1.84 9.58 28.39
N THR A 139 -1.76 8.92 27.24
CA THR A 139 -1.86 9.55 25.93
C THR A 139 -3.30 9.59 25.44
N ARG A 140 -3.76 10.74 24.95
CA ARG A 140 -5.07 10.84 24.28
C ARG A 140 -5.08 9.96 23.05
N LEU A 141 -6.17 9.21 22.83
CA LEU A 141 -6.33 8.37 21.63
C LEU A 141 -6.08 9.14 20.32
N SER A 142 -6.53 10.40 20.26
CA SER A 142 -6.31 11.26 19.10
C SER A 142 -4.83 11.56 18.82
N ALA A 143 -3.98 11.64 19.85
CA ALA A 143 -2.54 11.80 19.70
C ALA A 143 -1.89 10.52 19.19
N THR A 144 -2.31 9.35 19.73
CA THR A 144 -1.83 8.05 19.28
C THR A 144 -2.16 7.80 17.81
N LEU A 145 -3.41 8.00 17.41
CA LEU A 145 -3.84 7.80 16.02
C LEU A 145 -3.16 8.79 15.06
N ARG A 146 -2.94 10.04 15.50
CA ARG A 146 -2.18 11.02 14.72
C ARG A 146 -0.72 10.61 14.53
N GLY A 147 -0.08 10.04 15.55
CA GLY A 147 1.27 9.49 15.42
C GLY A 147 1.32 8.28 14.49
N TYR A 148 0.34 7.39 14.58
CA TYR A 148 0.30 6.14 13.81
C TYR A 148 0.03 6.35 12.31
N TYR A 149 -0.90 7.24 11.97
CA TYR A 149 -1.29 7.51 10.57
C TYR A 149 -0.73 8.81 9.99
N GLY A 150 -0.12 9.68 10.80
CA GLY A 150 0.36 11.00 10.38
C GLY A 150 1.86 11.07 10.11
N TYR A 151 2.50 9.95 9.81
CA TYR A 151 3.93 9.92 9.53
C TYR A 151 4.27 10.57 8.19
N VAL A 152 5.45 11.19 8.12
CA VAL A 152 6.02 11.86 6.94
C VAL A 152 7.43 11.32 6.73
N LEU A 153 7.71 10.78 5.54
CA LEU A 153 9.07 10.36 5.16
C LEU A 153 9.98 11.59 5.06
N SER A 154 11.22 11.46 5.52
CA SER A 154 12.26 12.49 5.36
C SER A 154 13.35 11.98 4.44
N GLU A 155 14.01 12.87 3.69
CA GLU A 155 14.99 12.54 2.64
C GLU A 155 16.07 11.54 3.08
N ASP A 156 16.50 11.62 4.36
CA ASP A 156 17.56 10.79 4.92
C ASP A 156 17.08 9.54 5.68
N ARG A 157 15.77 9.36 5.90
CA ARG A 157 15.25 8.32 6.79
C ARG A 157 14.19 7.46 6.11
N GLY A 158 14.51 6.18 5.91
CA GLY A 158 13.56 5.18 5.46
C GLY A 158 12.56 4.77 6.55
N LEU A 159 11.53 4.00 6.17
CA LEU A 159 10.55 3.42 7.10
C LEU A 159 11.19 2.56 8.20
N GLU A 160 12.37 1.98 7.94
CA GLU A 160 13.11 1.17 8.90
C GLU A 160 13.55 1.96 10.14
N GLU A 161 13.88 3.24 9.98
CA GLU A 161 14.41 4.10 11.05
C GLU A 161 13.33 4.65 11.99
N LEU A 162 12.06 4.36 11.72
CA LEU A 162 10.96 4.72 12.59
C LEU A 162 11.03 3.93 13.91
N ARG A 163 11.27 4.65 15.00
CA ARG A 163 11.33 4.12 16.38
C ARG A 163 9.94 3.76 16.98
N GLY A 164 8.88 3.73 16.18
CA GLY A 164 7.52 3.43 16.63
C GLY A 164 6.66 2.71 15.58
N HIS A 165 5.49 2.25 16.01
CA HIS A 165 4.50 1.65 15.11
C HIS A 165 3.93 2.77 14.22
N ALA A 166 4.19 2.67 12.92
CA ALA A 166 3.56 3.50 11.90
C ALA A 166 2.78 2.61 10.95
N SER A 167 1.62 3.09 10.53
CA SER A 167 0.76 2.37 9.58
C SER A 167 1.53 1.95 8.32
N ALA A 168 2.29 2.86 7.72
CA ALA A 168 3.09 2.52 6.54
C ALA A 168 4.13 1.41 6.82
N LYS A 169 4.85 1.49 7.95
CA LYS A 169 5.86 0.48 8.35
C LYS A 169 5.22 -0.89 8.56
N ARG A 170 4.11 -0.97 9.29
CA ARG A 170 3.35 -2.20 9.52
C ARG A 170 2.98 -2.90 8.20
N ARG A 171 2.58 -2.11 7.19
CA ARG A 171 2.17 -2.60 5.87
C ARG A 171 3.36 -3.11 5.05
N GLN A 172 4.51 -2.50 5.23
CA GLN A 172 5.77 -2.97 4.64
C GLN A 172 6.22 -4.27 5.30
N SER A 173 6.24 -4.34 6.64
CA SER A 173 6.65 -5.54 7.37
C SER A 173 5.71 -6.73 7.17
N SER A 174 4.40 -6.51 7.00
CA SER A 174 3.48 -7.60 6.67
C SER A 174 3.77 -8.25 5.31
N ARG A 175 4.45 -7.53 4.40
CA ARG A 175 4.83 -8.06 3.08
C ARG A 175 6.09 -8.91 3.16
N SER A 176 7.09 -8.51 3.93
CA SER A 176 8.32 -9.31 4.10
C SER A 176 8.05 -10.67 4.74
N LEU A 177 6.92 -10.82 5.47
CA LEU A 177 6.48 -12.12 6.00
C LEU A 177 5.86 -13.04 4.93
N LEU A 178 5.53 -12.50 3.76
CA LEU A 178 4.95 -13.22 2.62
C LEU A 178 6.00 -13.51 1.53
N GLU A 179 7.20 -12.92 1.62
CA GLU A 179 8.34 -13.34 0.81
C GLU A 179 8.63 -14.82 1.16
N PRO A 180 8.84 -15.72 0.18
CA PRO A 180 9.09 -17.13 0.47
C PRO A 180 10.28 -17.25 1.41
N LEU A 181 10.07 -17.82 2.61
CA LEU A 181 11.17 -18.26 3.45
C LEU A 181 12.02 -19.21 2.60
N ASP A 182 13.29 -18.89 2.41
CA ASP A 182 14.22 -19.72 1.66
C ASP A 182 14.11 -21.16 2.17
N PRO A 183 13.81 -22.15 1.30
CA PRO A 183 13.68 -23.55 1.71
C PRO A 183 15.00 -24.16 2.22
N GLU A 184 16.12 -23.43 2.12
CA GLU A 184 17.44 -23.82 2.63
C GLU A 184 17.75 -23.28 4.03
N SER A 185 16.86 -22.51 4.65
CA SER A 185 17.06 -22.05 6.03
C SER A 185 16.81 -23.20 7.03
N PRO A 186 17.79 -23.54 7.90
CA PRO A 186 17.60 -24.64 8.86
C PRO A 186 16.49 -24.28 9.86
N PRO A 187 15.62 -25.22 10.24
CA PRO A 187 14.51 -24.94 11.15
C PRO A 187 15.05 -24.50 12.51
N THR A 188 14.86 -23.22 12.83
CA THR A 188 14.97 -22.74 14.21
C THR A 188 13.89 -23.44 15.03
N GLN A 189 14.30 -24.12 16.09
CA GLN A 189 13.43 -24.83 17.03
C GLN A 189 12.40 -23.87 17.63
N GLY A 190 11.17 -23.92 17.11
CA GLY A 190 9.99 -23.27 17.65
C GLY A 190 8.84 -24.25 17.55
N GLY A 191 8.30 -24.68 18.69
CA GLY A 191 7.36 -25.81 18.79
C GLY A 191 6.13 -25.67 17.90
N GLU A 192 5.78 -26.78 17.26
CA GLU A 192 4.54 -26.92 16.48
C GLU A 192 3.32 -26.83 17.41
N SER A 193 2.68 -25.67 17.48
CA SER A 193 1.34 -25.55 18.06
C SER A 193 0.29 -25.82 16.98
N HIS A 194 -0.18 -27.06 16.91
CA HIS A 194 -1.32 -27.48 16.09
C HIS A 194 -2.63 -26.91 16.66
N PHE A 195 -3.22 -25.90 15.98
CA PHE A 195 -4.58 -25.44 16.27
C PHE A 195 -5.60 -26.31 15.52
N TYR A 196 -6.31 -27.19 16.23
CA TYR A 196 -7.48 -27.89 15.71
C TYR A 196 -8.72 -27.00 15.81
N LEU A 197 -9.21 -26.49 14.68
CA LEU A 197 -10.58 -25.96 14.58
C LEU A 197 -11.54 -27.15 14.31
N PRO A 198 -12.66 -27.30 15.04
CA PRO A 198 -13.63 -28.34 14.77
C PRO A 198 -14.52 -27.91 13.59
N VAL A 199 -14.10 -28.22 12.37
CA VAL A 199 -14.94 -28.20 11.17
C VAL A 199 -15.04 -29.63 10.66
N PRO A 200 -16.23 -30.18 10.33
CA PRO A 200 -16.33 -31.53 9.80
C PRO A 200 -15.77 -31.55 8.36
N GLY A 201 -14.57 -32.08 8.20
CA GLY A 201 -13.92 -32.31 6.91
C GLY A 201 -12.54 -31.64 6.82
N PRO A 202 -11.54 -32.30 6.21
CA PRO A 202 -10.22 -31.72 6.02
C PRO A 202 -10.28 -30.62 4.94
N LEU A 203 -10.54 -29.38 5.36
CA LEU A 203 -10.25 -28.20 4.54
C LEU A 203 -8.72 -28.06 4.44
N THR A 204 -8.13 -28.72 3.45
CA THR A 204 -6.77 -28.39 3.02
C THR A 204 -6.85 -27.05 2.30
N LEU A 205 -6.58 -25.97 3.02
CA LEU A 205 -6.28 -24.66 2.43
C LEU A 205 -4.97 -24.80 1.65
N ARG A 206 -5.06 -25.27 0.39
CA ARG A 206 -4.00 -25.00 -0.57
C ARG A 206 -4.08 -23.50 -0.83
N LEU A 207 -3.29 -22.72 -0.08
CA LEU A 207 -2.80 -21.45 -0.59
C LEU A 207 -1.97 -21.81 -1.82
N GLY A 208 -2.66 -21.96 -2.96
CA GLY A 208 -2.01 -22.03 -4.24
C GLY A 208 -1.13 -20.79 -4.32
N SER A 209 0.15 -21.00 -4.57
CA SER A 209 1.17 -20.00 -4.87
C SER A 209 0.86 -19.28 -6.19
N SER A 210 -0.38 -18.83 -6.38
CA SER A 210 -0.62 -17.59 -7.09
C SER A 210 -0.07 -16.52 -6.18
N LEU A 211 1.25 -16.30 -6.26
CA LEU A 211 1.93 -15.14 -5.71
C LEU A 211 0.98 -13.97 -5.84
N CYS A 212 0.49 -13.44 -4.72
CA CYS A 212 0.03 -12.06 -4.72
C CYS A 212 1.23 -11.31 -5.26
N ALA A 213 1.22 -10.94 -6.55
CA ALA A 213 2.32 -10.23 -7.16
C ALA A 213 2.62 -9.07 -6.21
N ASP A 214 3.85 -9.05 -5.68
CA ASP A 214 4.20 -8.34 -4.45
C ASP A 214 4.36 -6.84 -4.77
N CYS A 215 3.25 -6.25 -5.18
CA CYS A 215 3.19 -4.94 -5.77
C CYS A 215 3.33 -3.90 -4.67
N PRO A 216 4.13 -2.84 -4.89
CA PRO A 216 4.12 -1.70 -3.98
C PRO A 216 2.67 -1.19 -3.83
N PRO A 217 2.34 -0.48 -2.75
CA PRO A 217 1.03 0.14 -2.64
C PRO A 217 0.86 1.14 -3.80
N ILE A 218 0.07 0.75 -4.81
CA ILE A 218 -0.26 1.59 -5.96
C ILE A 218 -1.56 2.33 -5.64
N ILE A 219 -1.47 3.65 -5.45
CA ILE A 219 -2.61 4.53 -5.32
C ILE A 219 -3.28 4.63 -6.69
N SER A 220 -4.45 4.01 -6.81
CA SER A 220 -5.24 4.03 -8.04
C SER A 220 -5.69 5.45 -8.40
N ARG A 221 -6.06 5.63 -9.67
CA ARG A 221 -6.59 6.89 -10.19
C ARG A 221 -7.65 7.53 -9.29
N CYS A 222 -8.64 6.76 -8.84
CA CYS A 222 -9.70 7.34 -8.04
C CYS A 222 -9.23 7.73 -6.63
N GLN A 223 -8.26 7.02 -6.04
CA GLN A 223 -7.78 7.28 -4.69
C GLN A 223 -7.02 8.60 -4.59
N TRP A 224 -6.26 8.98 -5.63
CA TRP A 224 -5.65 10.31 -5.70
C TRP A 224 -6.56 11.37 -6.33
N GLY A 225 -7.85 11.06 -6.57
CA GLY A 225 -8.82 12.02 -7.10
C GLY A 225 -8.54 12.44 -8.54
N ALA A 226 -8.16 11.49 -9.40
CA ALA A 226 -7.94 11.74 -10.81
C ALA A 226 -9.20 12.22 -11.53
N GLU A 227 -9.01 13.17 -12.43
CA GLU A 227 -10.01 13.48 -13.43
C GLU A 227 -10.19 12.33 -14.43
N VAL A 228 -11.34 12.36 -15.10
CA VAL A 228 -11.69 11.36 -16.11
C VAL A 228 -10.76 11.50 -17.32
N ILE A 229 -10.36 10.36 -17.88
CA ILE A 229 -9.57 10.30 -19.11
C ILE A 229 -10.43 10.86 -20.26
N ARG A 230 -9.91 11.82 -21.02
CA ARG A 230 -10.59 12.45 -22.16
C ARG A 230 -10.47 11.58 -23.41
N GLY A 231 -11.59 11.33 -24.08
CA GLY A 231 -11.64 10.55 -25.31
C GLY A 231 -11.38 9.05 -25.11
N THR A 232 -11.03 8.36 -26.19
CA THR A 232 -10.85 6.90 -26.19
C THR A 232 -9.46 6.49 -25.68
N HIS A 233 -9.42 5.40 -24.92
CA HIS A 233 -8.17 4.77 -24.51
C HIS A 233 -7.44 4.21 -25.72
N SER A 234 -6.11 4.32 -25.71
CA SER A 234 -5.26 3.62 -26.66
C SER A 234 -4.62 2.45 -25.91
N PRO A 235 -5.06 1.21 -26.16
CA PRO A 235 -4.57 0.05 -25.40
C PRO A 235 -3.08 -0.20 -25.66
N LEU A 236 -2.42 -0.77 -24.64
CA LEU A 236 -1.11 -1.38 -24.74
C LEU A 236 -1.27 -2.91 -24.81
N SER A 237 -0.27 -3.58 -25.36
CA SER A 237 -0.17 -5.05 -25.39
C SER A 237 1.04 -5.50 -24.57
N PRO A 238 0.92 -5.65 -23.24
CA PRO A 238 1.98 -6.21 -22.41
C PRO A 238 2.31 -7.68 -22.74
N PRO A 239 3.49 -8.20 -22.40
CA PRO A 239 4.57 -7.51 -21.69
C PRO A 239 5.30 -6.47 -22.56
N LEU A 240 5.59 -5.30 -22.00
CA LEU A 240 6.33 -4.26 -22.72
C LEU A 240 7.85 -4.43 -22.56
N PRO A 241 8.65 -4.17 -23.61
CA PRO A 241 10.10 -4.35 -23.55
C PRO A 241 10.89 -3.17 -22.95
N TYR A 242 10.29 -1.99 -22.76
CA TYR A 242 11.01 -0.81 -22.29
C TYR A 242 10.41 -0.17 -21.04
N LEU A 243 11.31 0.35 -20.19
CA LEU A 243 10.99 1.22 -19.07
C LEU A 243 11.73 2.55 -19.24
N TYR A 244 10.99 3.66 -19.29
CA TYR A 244 11.53 5.00 -19.43
C TYR A 244 11.45 5.74 -18.10
N ILE A 245 12.60 6.18 -17.58
CA ILE A 245 12.70 6.90 -16.30
C ILE A 245 12.62 8.41 -16.53
N HIS A 246 11.80 9.06 -15.72
CA HIS A 246 11.55 10.49 -15.74
C HIS A 246 11.73 11.11 -14.35
N HIS A 247 11.99 12.41 -14.32
CA HIS A 247 11.58 13.26 -13.21
C HIS A 247 10.39 14.12 -13.65
N THR A 248 9.71 14.77 -12.73
CA THR A 248 8.62 15.69 -13.12
C THR A 248 9.14 17.05 -13.53
N TYR A 249 10.26 17.52 -12.97
CA TYR A 249 10.80 18.89 -13.03
C TYR A 249 9.85 19.94 -12.45
N GLN A 250 8.58 19.93 -12.86
CA GLN A 250 7.46 20.63 -12.26
C GLN A 250 6.32 19.62 -12.00
N PRO A 251 5.87 19.41 -10.75
CA PRO A 251 6.38 19.99 -9.50
C PRO A 251 7.87 19.68 -9.26
N SER A 252 8.60 20.65 -8.73
CA SER A 252 10.07 20.59 -8.56
C SER A 252 10.51 20.08 -7.20
N THR A 253 9.66 20.19 -6.18
CA THR A 253 9.93 19.71 -4.82
C THR A 253 9.32 18.32 -4.62
N PRO A 254 10.05 17.38 -3.98
CA PRO A 254 9.48 16.12 -3.54
C PRO A 254 8.26 16.32 -2.64
N CYS A 255 7.19 15.55 -2.89
CA CYS A 255 6.01 15.53 -2.03
C CYS A 255 6.17 14.45 -0.96
N LEU A 256 5.88 14.78 0.31
CA LEU A 256 6.20 13.92 1.46
C LEU A 256 4.97 13.35 2.20
N SER A 257 3.76 13.67 1.73
CA SER A 257 2.52 13.15 2.29
C SER A 257 1.51 12.82 1.20
N PHE A 258 0.63 11.86 1.49
CA PHE A 258 -0.42 11.44 0.56
C PHE A 258 -1.28 12.60 0.02
N PRO A 259 -1.72 13.58 0.85
CA PRO A 259 -2.45 14.75 0.33
C PRO A 259 -1.61 15.62 -0.60
N ALA A 260 -0.33 15.84 -0.28
CA ALA A 260 0.57 16.65 -1.10
C ALA A 260 0.87 15.97 -2.44
N CYS A 261 1.20 14.68 -2.42
CA CYS A 261 1.46 13.91 -3.64
C CYS A 261 0.20 13.76 -4.50
N SER A 262 -0.97 13.56 -3.90
CA SER A 262 -2.24 13.54 -4.65
C SER A 262 -2.55 14.89 -5.30
N ARG A 263 -2.26 16.01 -4.62
CA ARG A 263 -2.40 17.36 -5.20
C ARG A 263 -1.46 17.55 -6.39
N ASP A 264 -0.22 17.10 -6.26
CA ASP A 264 0.81 17.21 -7.31
C ASP A 264 0.46 16.34 -8.52
N MET A 265 -0.08 15.13 -8.31
CA MET A 265 -0.68 14.29 -9.36
C MET A 265 -1.80 15.01 -10.11
N ARG A 266 -2.76 15.60 -9.39
CA ARG A 266 -3.85 16.38 -9.98
C ARG A 266 -3.33 17.61 -10.73
N ALA A 267 -2.30 18.29 -10.23
CA ALA A 267 -1.68 19.43 -10.91
C ALA A 267 -1.04 19.04 -12.24
N MET A 268 -0.26 17.93 -12.26
CA MET A 268 0.31 17.40 -13.50
C MET A 268 -0.76 16.93 -14.48
N GLN A 269 -1.82 16.29 -13.99
CA GLN A 269 -2.93 15.85 -14.85
C GLN A 269 -3.62 17.05 -15.51
N ARG A 270 -3.96 18.10 -14.74
CA ARG A 270 -4.56 19.34 -15.27
C ARG A 270 -3.65 19.99 -16.31
N PHE A 271 -2.37 20.18 -16.01
CA PHE A 271 -1.41 20.73 -16.98
C PHE A 271 -1.37 19.91 -18.28
N HIS A 272 -1.30 18.58 -18.18
CA HIS A 272 -1.29 17.71 -19.36
C HIS A 272 -2.61 17.76 -20.15
N GLN A 273 -3.76 17.80 -19.48
CA GLN A 273 -5.06 17.79 -20.14
C GLN A 273 -5.46 19.16 -20.70
N ASP A 274 -5.28 20.22 -19.92
CA ASP A 274 -5.80 21.56 -20.21
C ASP A 274 -4.82 22.39 -21.03
N GLU A 275 -3.51 22.33 -20.69
CA GLU A 275 -2.51 23.14 -21.38
C GLU A 275 -1.86 22.41 -22.56
N ARG A 276 -1.61 21.09 -22.43
CA ARG A 276 -1.05 20.29 -23.54
C ARG A 276 -2.08 19.60 -24.42
N GLY A 277 -3.37 19.66 -24.07
CA GLY A 277 -4.45 19.01 -24.81
C GLY A 277 -4.38 17.48 -24.83
N TRP A 278 -3.68 16.87 -23.87
CA TRP A 278 -3.55 15.41 -23.81
C TRP A 278 -4.82 14.78 -23.22
N LYS A 279 -5.01 13.48 -23.49
CA LYS A 279 -6.14 12.73 -22.95
C LYS A 279 -6.11 12.61 -21.43
N ASP A 280 -4.92 12.62 -20.85
CA ASP A 280 -4.67 12.35 -19.43
C ASP A 280 -3.21 12.68 -19.07
N ILE A 281 -2.84 12.53 -17.80
CA ILE A 281 -1.45 12.60 -17.32
C ILE A 281 -0.52 11.76 -18.23
N GLY A 282 0.66 12.28 -18.57
CA GLY A 282 1.53 11.66 -19.57
C GLY A 282 2.17 10.33 -19.14
N TYR A 283 2.43 10.16 -17.85
CA TYR A 283 3.16 9.02 -17.30
C TYR A 283 2.27 7.79 -17.10
N SER A 284 2.86 6.60 -17.18
CA SER A 284 2.20 5.35 -16.81
C SER A 284 2.04 5.27 -15.29
N PHE A 285 3.11 5.56 -14.55
CA PHE A 285 3.16 5.63 -13.09
C PHE A 285 4.00 6.81 -12.63
N VAL A 286 3.75 7.27 -11.41
CA VAL A 286 4.49 8.35 -10.77
C VAL A 286 4.82 7.94 -9.35
N VAL A 287 6.05 8.13 -8.90
CA VAL A 287 6.50 7.82 -7.55
C VAL A 287 6.53 9.10 -6.72
N GLY A 288 5.82 9.07 -5.59
CA GLY A 288 5.88 10.10 -4.56
C GLY A 288 6.99 9.82 -3.55
N SER A 289 7.44 10.85 -2.84
CA SER A 289 8.39 10.69 -1.72
C SER A 289 7.68 10.47 -0.38
N ASP A 290 6.34 10.37 -0.41
CA ASP A 290 5.49 9.84 0.66
C ASP A 290 5.45 8.31 0.69
N GLY A 291 6.12 7.68 -0.27
CA GLY A 291 6.39 6.25 -0.29
C GLY A 291 5.37 5.40 -1.04
N TYR A 292 4.56 6.05 -1.87
CA TYR A 292 3.58 5.39 -2.73
C TYR A 292 3.94 5.49 -4.22
N VAL A 293 3.43 4.52 -4.98
CA VAL A 293 3.35 4.64 -6.44
C VAL A 293 1.95 5.10 -6.80
N TYR A 294 1.83 6.11 -7.64
CA TYR A 294 0.57 6.63 -8.14
C TYR A 294 0.32 6.14 -9.55
N GLU A 295 -0.86 5.56 -9.76
CA GLU A 295 -1.32 5.15 -11.08
C GLU A 295 -1.60 6.39 -11.95
N GLY A 296 -0.81 6.57 -13.01
CA GLY A 296 -1.11 7.53 -14.07
C GLY A 296 -2.07 6.90 -15.08
N ARG A 297 -1.57 6.62 -16.28
CA ARG A 297 -2.33 5.84 -17.28
C ARG A 297 -2.38 4.34 -16.99
N GLY A 298 -1.54 3.87 -16.08
CA GLY A 298 -1.53 2.48 -15.63
C GLY A 298 -0.92 1.51 -16.65
N TRP A 299 -1.17 0.23 -16.42
CA TRP A 299 -0.53 -0.87 -17.15
C TRP A 299 -1.05 -1.09 -18.57
N HIS A 300 -2.30 -0.74 -18.84
CA HIS A 300 -3.00 -1.15 -20.07
C HIS A 300 -3.29 0.01 -21.03
N ASN A 301 -2.92 1.25 -20.67
CA ASN A 301 -3.18 2.42 -21.51
C ASN A 301 -1.89 3.12 -21.91
N ARG A 302 -1.78 3.44 -23.21
CA ARG A 302 -0.65 4.13 -23.81
C ARG A 302 -0.38 5.48 -23.15
N GLY A 303 0.88 5.68 -22.76
CA GLY A 303 1.45 6.93 -22.26
C GLY A 303 1.45 8.10 -23.26
N ALA A 304 1.90 9.26 -22.77
CA ALA A 304 2.33 10.40 -23.58
C ALA A 304 3.67 10.98 -23.06
N HIS A 305 4.48 10.14 -22.40
CA HIS A 305 5.69 10.52 -21.67
C HIS A 305 6.94 10.58 -22.56
N THR A 306 7.04 9.73 -23.59
CA THR A 306 8.25 9.60 -24.41
C THR A 306 7.84 9.51 -25.88
N ARG A 307 8.14 10.57 -26.63
CA ARG A 307 7.78 10.68 -28.06
C ARG A 307 8.27 9.46 -28.83
N ASP A 308 7.42 8.93 -29.71
CA ASP A 308 7.65 7.74 -30.56
C ASP A 308 7.95 6.42 -29.82
N ARG A 309 7.85 6.41 -28.49
CA ARG A 309 8.12 5.23 -27.66
C ARG A 309 6.96 4.82 -26.75
N ASN A 310 5.92 5.65 -26.66
CA ASN A 310 4.75 5.42 -25.79
C ASN A 310 4.01 4.09 -26.04
N THR A 311 4.20 3.45 -27.20
CA THR A 311 3.54 2.19 -27.58
C THR A 311 4.27 0.94 -27.10
N VAL A 312 5.54 1.07 -26.71
CA VAL A 312 6.45 -0.06 -26.44
C VAL A 312 7.08 -0.01 -25.05
N GLY A 313 6.69 0.94 -24.20
CA GLY A 313 7.21 0.98 -22.85
C GLY A 313 6.40 1.85 -21.91
N TYR A 314 6.68 1.65 -20.61
CA TYR A 314 6.10 2.44 -19.54
C TYR A 314 6.98 3.64 -19.21
N GLY A 315 6.36 4.78 -18.94
CA GLY A 315 7.03 5.95 -18.42
C GLY A 315 6.77 6.08 -16.94
N VAL A 316 7.82 6.01 -16.13
CA VAL A 316 7.74 6.16 -14.68
C VAL A 316 8.50 7.42 -14.27
N ALA A 317 7.79 8.36 -13.65
CA ALA A 317 8.37 9.60 -13.14
C ALA A 317 8.55 9.54 -11.62
N ILE A 318 9.58 10.18 -11.08
CA ILE A 318 9.63 10.54 -9.65
C ILE A 318 9.32 12.04 -9.51
N ILE A 319 8.43 12.40 -8.58
CA ILE A 319 8.07 13.80 -8.33
C ILE A 319 9.29 14.54 -7.78
N GLY A 320 9.72 15.60 -8.46
CA GLY A 320 10.85 16.44 -8.09
C GLY A 320 11.71 16.89 -9.29
N ASN A 321 12.70 17.72 -8.98
CA ASN A 321 13.76 18.13 -9.90
C ASN A 321 15.10 17.52 -9.47
N TYR A 322 15.59 16.58 -10.26
CA TYR A 322 16.79 15.80 -9.97
C TYR A 322 17.96 16.10 -10.91
N ILE A 323 18.10 17.36 -11.34
CA ILE A 323 19.27 17.82 -12.10
C ILE A 323 20.53 17.71 -11.24
N SER A 324 20.50 18.28 -10.03
CA SER A 324 21.67 18.38 -9.15
C SER A 324 21.58 17.55 -7.86
N THR A 325 20.41 16.95 -7.58
CA THR A 325 20.16 16.14 -6.39
C THR A 325 19.54 14.81 -6.79
N LEU A 326 19.71 13.79 -5.95
CA LEU A 326 19.07 12.49 -6.14
C LEU A 326 17.67 12.47 -5.51
N PRO A 327 16.74 11.67 -6.04
CA PRO A 327 15.56 11.27 -5.28
C PRO A 327 15.96 10.55 -3.99
N SER A 328 15.04 10.50 -3.02
CA SER A 328 15.27 9.70 -1.81
C SER A 328 15.56 8.24 -2.18
N ARG A 329 16.45 7.58 -1.42
CA ARG A 329 16.75 6.15 -1.63
C ARG A 329 15.48 5.31 -1.64
N TYR A 330 14.56 5.58 -0.72
CA TYR A 330 13.28 4.87 -0.65
C TYR A 330 12.45 5.01 -1.93
N SER A 331 12.32 6.21 -2.51
CA SER A 331 11.60 6.41 -3.78
C SER A 331 12.28 5.69 -4.94
N MET A 332 13.61 5.67 -4.97
CA MET A 332 14.37 4.94 -5.98
C MET A 332 14.19 3.43 -5.84
N ASP A 333 14.25 2.88 -4.63
CA ASP A 333 14.05 1.45 -4.38
C ASP A 333 12.61 1.01 -4.68
N LEU A 334 11.63 1.87 -4.37
CA LEU A 334 10.22 1.62 -4.70
C LEU A 334 10.02 1.47 -6.21
N LEU A 335 10.71 2.29 -7.00
CA LEU A 335 10.72 2.18 -8.46
C LEU A 335 11.52 0.93 -8.90
N ARG A 336 12.83 0.92 -8.58
CA ARG A 336 13.82 -0.02 -9.10
C ARG A 336 13.51 -1.46 -8.73
N HIS A 337 13.10 -1.71 -7.49
CA HIS A 337 12.96 -3.06 -6.97
C HIS A 337 11.50 -3.48 -6.85
N ARG A 338 10.61 -2.62 -6.34
CA ARG A 338 9.24 -3.06 -6.04
C ARG A 338 8.31 -2.94 -7.25
N LEU A 339 8.24 -1.77 -7.89
CA LEU A 339 7.37 -1.56 -9.05
C LEU A 339 7.79 -2.41 -10.24
N VAL A 340 9.10 -2.49 -10.52
CA VAL A 340 9.64 -3.31 -11.62
C VAL A 340 9.36 -4.79 -11.39
N GLN A 341 9.63 -5.32 -10.20
CA GLN A 341 9.37 -6.73 -9.89
C GLN A 341 7.89 -7.07 -10.06
N CYS A 342 7.00 -6.25 -9.49
CA CYS A 342 5.54 -6.35 -9.70
C CYS A 342 5.12 -6.34 -11.17
N ALA A 343 5.79 -5.54 -12.00
CA ALA A 343 5.51 -5.47 -13.43
C ALA A 343 5.97 -6.75 -14.14
N VAL A 344 7.15 -7.26 -13.81
CA VAL A 344 7.71 -8.48 -14.42
C VAL A 344 6.90 -9.71 -14.00
N ASP A 345 6.68 -9.90 -12.70
CA ASP A 345 5.93 -11.06 -12.16
C ASP A 345 4.48 -11.08 -12.64
N GLY A 346 3.89 -9.90 -12.82
CA GLY A 346 2.56 -9.75 -13.38
C GLY A 346 2.49 -9.89 -14.91
N GLY A 347 3.59 -10.22 -15.60
CA GLY A 347 3.63 -10.32 -17.07
C GLY A 347 3.38 -9.00 -17.80
N ARG A 348 3.58 -7.87 -17.12
CA ARG A 348 3.34 -6.51 -17.64
C ARG A 348 4.59 -5.92 -18.28
N LEU A 349 5.76 -6.26 -17.74
CA LEU A 349 7.06 -5.88 -18.25
C LEU A 349 7.85 -7.15 -18.63
N ALA A 350 8.55 -7.12 -19.76
CA ALA A 350 9.33 -8.27 -20.20
C ALA A 350 10.46 -8.57 -19.22
N VAL A 351 10.77 -9.84 -18.95
CA VAL A 351 11.87 -10.25 -18.03
C VAL A 351 13.23 -9.68 -18.49
N ASN A 352 13.42 -9.52 -19.80
CA ASN A 352 14.61 -8.93 -20.43
C ASN A 352 14.41 -7.47 -20.86
N TYR A 353 13.57 -6.72 -20.16
CA TYR A 353 13.32 -5.31 -20.47
C TYR A 353 14.61 -4.49 -20.51
N THR A 354 14.54 -3.35 -21.22
CA THR A 354 15.61 -2.34 -21.23
C THR A 354 15.13 -1.09 -20.49
N LEU A 355 15.93 -0.62 -19.54
CA LEU A 355 15.72 0.62 -18.79
C LEU A 355 16.46 1.75 -19.48
N LEU A 356 15.78 2.87 -19.74
CA LEU A 356 16.37 4.06 -20.35
C LEU A 356 15.94 5.33 -19.61
N GLY A 357 16.84 6.29 -19.45
CA GLY A 357 16.47 7.66 -19.12
C GLY A 357 15.80 8.34 -20.31
N HIS A 358 14.82 9.22 -20.06
CA HIS A 358 14.10 9.93 -21.14
C HIS A 358 15.04 10.60 -22.15
N ARG A 359 16.13 11.22 -21.69
CA ARG A 359 17.16 11.86 -22.52
C ARG A 359 17.81 10.96 -23.58
N GLN A 360 17.81 9.63 -23.41
CA GLN A 360 18.46 8.71 -24.35
C GLN A 360 17.69 8.60 -25.68
N VAL A 361 16.40 8.95 -25.67
CA VAL A 361 15.51 8.73 -26.82
C VAL A 361 14.77 9.98 -27.27
N VAL A 362 14.85 11.07 -26.49
CA VAL A 362 14.24 12.37 -26.80
C VAL A 362 15.23 13.47 -26.39
N ASN A 363 15.30 14.56 -27.16
CA ASN A 363 16.09 15.74 -26.78
C ASN A 363 15.46 16.44 -25.57
N THR A 364 15.94 16.14 -24.36
CA THR A 364 15.49 16.66 -23.08
C THR A 364 16.57 16.46 -22.01
N SER A 365 16.56 17.26 -20.95
CA SER A 365 17.39 17.04 -19.76
C SER A 365 16.79 16.02 -18.79
N CYS A 366 15.55 15.56 -18.99
CA CYS A 366 14.91 14.55 -18.14
C CYS A 366 15.66 13.20 -18.20
N PRO A 367 15.92 12.48 -17.08
CA PRO A 367 15.38 12.66 -15.72
C PRO A 367 16.21 13.57 -14.78
N GLY A 368 17.05 14.45 -15.31
CA GLY A 368 18.02 15.25 -14.55
C GLY A 368 19.37 14.55 -14.41
N ASP A 369 20.48 15.32 -14.33
CA ASP A 369 21.83 14.77 -14.46
C ASP A 369 22.22 13.86 -13.31
N ALA A 370 21.93 14.26 -12.08
CA ALA A 370 22.17 13.44 -10.90
C ALA A 370 21.40 12.12 -10.99
N PHE A 371 20.09 12.16 -11.26
CA PHE A 371 19.30 10.94 -11.33
C PHE A 371 19.63 10.08 -12.56
N TYR A 372 19.98 10.68 -13.69
CA TYR A 372 20.46 9.94 -14.86
C TYR A 372 21.76 9.19 -14.57
N SER A 373 22.71 9.84 -13.88
CA SER A 373 23.96 9.21 -13.45
C SER A 373 23.67 8.00 -12.56
N GLU A 374 22.73 8.13 -11.63
CA GLU A 374 22.31 7.03 -10.75
C GLU A 374 21.70 5.86 -11.53
N ILE A 375 20.70 6.09 -12.38
CA ILE A 375 20.05 4.99 -13.13
C ILE A 375 20.98 4.30 -14.12
N SER A 376 22.07 4.96 -14.55
CA SER A 376 23.08 4.35 -15.41
C SER A 376 23.82 3.18 -14.75
N THR A 377 23.76 3.11 -13.42
CA THR A 377 24.33 2.03 -12.60
C THR A 377 23.34 0.90 -12.33
N TRP A 378 22.07 1.07 -12.72
CA TRP A 378 21.04 0.08 -12.43
C TRP A 378 21.08 -1.09 -13.42
N ASP A 379 20.58 -2.23 -12.97
CA ASP A 379 20.41 -3.40 -13.83
C ASP A 379 19.47 -3.08 -14.99
N ARG A 380 19.73 -3.72 -16.13
CA ARG A 380 18.98 -3.52 -17.39
C ARG A 380 19.09 -2.12 -18.00
N PHE A 381 19.96 -1.23 -17.49
CA PHE A 381 20.23 0.04 -18.14
C PHE A 381 20.77 -0.19 -19.57
N GLY A 382 20.05 0.33 -20.56
CA GLY A 382 20.47 0.29 -21.96
C GLY A 382 21.56 1.33 -22.20
N LYS A 383 22.70 0.89 -22.74
CA LYS A 383 23.83 1.77 -23.06
C LYS A 383 23.67 2.44 -24.41
#